data_AF-A0A972X8Z5-F1
#
_entry.id   AF-A0A972X8Z5-F1
#
_cell.length_a   1.000
_cell.length_b   1.000
_cell.length_c   1.000
_cell.angle_alpha   90.00
_cell.angle_beta   90.00
_cell.angle_gamma   90.00
#
_symmetry.space_group_name_H-M   'P 1'
#
loop_
_entity.id
_entity.type
_entity.pdbx_description
1 polymer ?
#
loop_
_entity_poly.entity_id
_entity_poly.type
_entity_poly.pdbx_seq_one_letter_code
_entity_poly.pdbx_strand_id
1 'polypeptide(L)'
;MSTVTTNVKPAATGTLAEAVLESLARLVSTPDGEAPPAAILWPDAEGQWKSLVALLRGRVPHLYELGTFAPDDHIGPAIWLVCAVARTLPNHSPPSGTVPILYLPGVARQELRAGADCPMLNQPLVELQYRGKVWHQRNGRDWTIDAFLTSKDALDLDVARDATSQQAMLRAIDRLADEPLAALAGRRLDVGFFESLSVGDIEREILAWMAEPVEYKKARKDDSAAFETFVDKMGREYGIDPTKQSPADAARCMARGEQAWDPIWRRYADAPQAYPKMQGLMAGVPEQEFVIDCLDRSPRSNLQAETTLRKALGDLLTLPHAEACAAVVKLDREHRERLNRPWAALGESLLAEMLVPLSKLAAAATSPLGGPDVATIARAYAKDGWEVD
;
A
#
# COMPACT_ATOMS: atom_id res chain seq x y z
N MET A 1 9.48 -27.05 -24.28
CA MET A 1 8.59 -26.74 -23.14
C MET A 1 8.97 -25.36 -22.64
N SER A 2 8.29 -24.34 -23.14
CA SER A 2 8.54 -22.95 -22.74
C SER A 2 7.87 -22.70 -21.40
N THR A 3 8.65 -22.51 -20.35
CA THR A 3 8.15 -22.08 -19.05
C THR A 3 7.70 -20.63 -19.18
N VAL A 4 6.37 -20.46 -19.19
CA VAL A 4 5.72 -19.16 -19.04
C VAL A 4 6.01 -18.69 -17.62
N THR A 5 6.96 -17.78 -17.47
CA THR A 5 7.16 -17.03 -16.23
C THR A 5 5.95 -16.12 -16.08
N THR A 6 4.93 -16.59 -15.37
CA THR A 6 3.80 -15.77 -14.95
C THR A 6 4.33 -14.64 -14.09
N ASN A 7 4.35 -13.43 -14.66
CA ASN A 7 4.65 -12.19 -13.97
C ASN A 7 3.45 -11.89 -13.05
N VAL A 8 3.44 -12.51 -11.86
CA VAL A 8 2.46 -12.22 -10.83
C VAL A 8 2.69 -10.78 -10.40
N LYS A 9 1.69 -9.93 -10.66
CA LYS A 9 1.62 -8.56 -10.16
C LYS A 9 1.71 -8.64 -8.63
N PRO A 10 2.74 -8.08 -7.96
CA PRO A 10 2.77 -8.08 -6.52
C PRO A 10 1.49 -7.40 -6.03
N ALA A 11 0.76 -8.08 -5.15
CA ALA A 11 -0.42 -7.52 -4.53
C ALA A 11 -0.03 -6.20 -3.85
N ALA A 12 -0.88 -5.19 -3.96
CA ALA A 12 -0.66 -3.85 -3.41
C ALA A 12 -0.80 -3.83 -1.87
N THR A 13 -0.18 -4.78 -1.18
CA THR A 13 -0.15 -4.91 0.27
C THR A 13 1.24 -4.56 0.76
N GLY A 14 1.39 -3.38 1.34
CA GLY A 14 2.64 -2.91 1.94
C GLY A 14 2.93 -1.44 1.63
N THR A 15 4.06 -0.96 2.15
CA THR A 15 4.58 0.41 1.97
C THR A 15 5.61 0.49 0.84
N LEU A 16 5.99 1.71 0.41
CA LEU A 16 7.07 1.89 -0.57
C LEU A 16 8.38 1.23 -0.09
N ALA A 17 8.73 1.42 1.18
CA ALA A 17 9.92 0.84 1.78
C ALA A 17 9.91 -0.69 1.68
N GLU A 18 8.77 -1.32 2.01
CA GLU A 18 8.61 -2.77 1.90
C GLU A 18 8.73 -3.26 0.45
N ALA A 19 8.18 -2.53 -0.52
CA ALA A 19 8.27 -2.92 -1.92
C ALA A 19 9.69 -2.80 -2.50
N VAL A 20 10.48 -1.81 -2.05
CA VAL A 20 11.91 -1.73 -2.37
C VAL A 20 12.65 -2.95 -1.78
N LEU A 21 12.40 -3.26 -0.51
CA LEU A 21 13.02 -4.42 0.14
C LEU A 21 12.62 -5.74 -0.51
N GLU A 22 11.36 -5.91 -0.89
CA GLU A 22 10.88 -7.09 -1.62
C GLU A 22 11.53 -7.18 -3.01
N SER A 23 11.69 -6.04 -3.70
CA SER A 23 12.40 -6.01 -4.97
C SER A 23 13.87 -6.42 -4.84
N LEU A 24 14.53 -6.05 -3.74
CA LEU A 24 15.90 -6.47 -3.44
C LEU A 24 15.95 -7.95 -3.04
N ALA A 25 15.02 -8.41 -2.21
CA ALA A 25 14.93 -9.80 -1.76
C ALA A 25 14.74 -10.78 -2.94
N ARG A 26 14.01 -10.37 -3.99
CA ARG A 26 13.88 -11.15 -5.23
C ARG A 26 15.23 -11.45 -5.92
N LEU A 27 16.25 -10.62 -5.72
CA LEU A 27 17.58 -10.87 -6.26
C LEU A 27 18.33 -11.96 -5.48
N VAL A 28 18.01 -12.16 -4.20
CA VAL A 28 18.63 -13.21 -3.37
C VAL A 28 18.29 -14.59 -3.90
N SER A 29 17.06 -14.78 -4.41
CA SER A 29 16.63 -16.06 -4.97
C SER A 29 17.43 -16.41 -6.23
N THR A 30 17.92 -17.66 -6.29
CA THR A 30 18.65 -18.21 -7.44
C THR A 30 17.96 -19.47 -7.95
N PRO A 31 17.99 -19.74 -9.28
CA PRO A 31 17.54 -21.01 -9.83
C PRO A 31 18.34 -22.20 -9.28
N ASP A 32 17.74 -23.39 -9.36
CA ASP A 32 18.42 -24.63 -8.98
C ASP A 32 19.70 -24.83 -9.79
N GLY A 33 20.81 -25.08 -9.09
CA GLY A 33 22.14 -25.30 -9.70
C GLY A 33 23.03 -24.06 -9.79
N GLU A 34 22.55 -22.87 -9.38
CA GLU A 34 23.38 -21.67 -9.25
C GLU A 34 23.74 -21.39 -7.79
N ALA A 35 24.96 -20.88 -7.55
CA ALA A 35 25.36 -20.42 -6.24
C ALA A 35 24.63 -19.10 -5.87
N PRO A 36 24.27 -18.89 -4.59
CA PRO A 36 23.71 -17.61 -4.14
C PRO A 36 24.66 -16.44 -4.45
N PRO A 37 24.12 -15.24 -4.74
CA PRO A 37 24.94 -14.07 -5.00
C PRO A 37 25.78 -13.71 -3.76
N ALA A 38 27.03 -13.34 -3.97
CA ALA A 38 27.91 -12.90 -2.89
C ALA A 38 27.42 -11.61 -2.24
N ALA A 39 26.80 -10.72 -3.02
CA ALA A 39 26.19 -9.48 -2.56
C ALA A 39 25.13 -9.01 -3.56
N ILE A 40 24.22 -8.16 -3.10
CA ILE A 40 23.36 -7.34 -3.97
C ILE A 40 23.99 -5.95 -4.07
N LEU A 41 24.24 -5.47 -5.28
CA LEU A 41 24.72 -4.12 -5.54
C LEU A 41 23.55 -3.21 -5.90
N TRP A 42 23.46 -2.06 -5.23
CA TRP A 42 22.48 -1.01 -5.51
C TRP A 42 23.23 0.28 -5.92
N PRO A 43 23.56 0.42 -7.22
CA PRO A 43 24.12 1.64 -7.79
C PRO A 43 23.09 2.78 -7.76
N ASP A 44 23.54 3.97 -7.41
CA ASP A 44 22.74 5.18 -7.42
C ASP A 44 23.60 6.38 -7.81
N ALA A 45 23.71 6.64 -9.11
CA ALA A 45 24.59 7.67 -9.66
C ALA A 45 24.32 9.09 -9.09
N GLU A 46 23.06 9.40 -8.80
CA GLU A 46 22.64 10.72 -8.31
C GLU A 46 22.42 10.76 -6.79
N GLY A 47 22.52 9.61 -6.11
CA GLY A 47 22.31 9.51 -4.67
C GLY A 47 20.87 9.78 -4.23
N GLN A 48 19.89 9.62 -5.12
CA GLN A 48 18.48 9.91 -4.86
C GLN A 48 17.91 9.09 -3.71
N TRP A 49 18.38 7.86 -3.52
CA TRP A 49 17.88 6.93 -2.52
C TRP A 49 18.49 7.13 -1.13
N LYS A 50 19.46 8.04 -0.97
CA LYS A 50 20.28 8.15 0.23
C LYS A 50 19.47 8.31 1.52
N SER A 51 18.46 9.19 1.49
CA SER A 51 17.61 9.43 2.66
C SER A 51 16.76 8.20 3.01
N LEU A 52 16.17 7.54 2.02
CA LEU A 52 15.42 6.29 2.22
C LEU A 52 16.33 5.17 2.76
N VAL A 53 17.54 5.03 2.23
CA VAL A 53 18.50 4.00 2.68
C VAL A 53 18.88 4.21 4.15
N ALA A 54 19.04 5.45 4.60
CA ALA A 54 19.27 5.74 6.02
C ALA A 54 18.12 5.22 6.90
N LEU A 55 16.86 5.36 6.47
CA LEU A 55 15.69 4.80 7.15
C LEU A 55 15.67 3.26 7.12
N LEU A 56 15.97 2.67 5.96
CA LEU A 56 15.97 1.22 5.76
C LEU A 56 17.06 0.50 6.56
N ARG A 57 18.19 1.15 6.81
CA ARG A 57 19.32 0.55 7.54
C ARG A 57 18.96 0.12 8.97
N GLY A 58 18.06 0.86 9.62
CA GLY A 58 17.51 0.46 10.93
C GLY A 58 16.63 -0.80 10.87
N ARG A 59 16.08 -1.14 9.70
CA ARG A 59 15.23 -2.33 9.46
C ARG A 59 16.01 -3.51 8.89
N VAL A 60 17.13 -3.25 8.21
CA VAL A 60 17.92 -4.25 7.48
C VAL A 60 19.38 -4.22 7.95
N PRO A 61 19.74 -5.06 8.95
CA PRO A 61 21.08 -5.07 9.55
C PRO A 61 22.22 -5.45 8.60
N HIS A 62 21.92 -5.99 7.41
CA HIS A 62 22.91 -6.39 6.40
C HIS A 62 22.96 -5.44 5.19
N LEU A 63 22.42 -4.22 5.35
CA LEU A 63 22.52 -3.12 4.39
C LEU A 63 23.76 -2.27 4.74
N TYR A 64 24.70 -2.18 3.80
CA TYR A 64 25.94 -1.44 3.93
C TYR A 64 25.99 -0.31 2.91
N GLU A 65 26.59 0.82 3.26
CA GLU A 65 26.70 1.99 2.39
C GLU A 65 28.16 2.31 2.05
N LEU A 66 28.41 2.60 0.78
CA LEU A 66 29.69 3.17 0.34
C LEU A 66 29.81 4.62 0.83
N GLY A 67 30.85 4.91 1.61
CA GLY A 67 31.09 6.27 2.09
C GLY A 67 32.29 6.38 3.02
N THR A 68 32.33 7.48 3.77
CA THR A 68 33.34 7.72 4.82
C THR A 68 33.22 6.64 5.89
N PHE A 69 34.36 6.12 6.33
CA PHE A 69 34.44 5.01 7.29
C PHE A 69 33.72 5.34 8.62
N ALA A 70 32.58 4.69 8.84
CA ALA A 70 31.77 4.69 10.05
C ALA A 70 31.13 3.29 10.23
N PRO A 71 31.91 2.29 10.71
CA PRO A 71 31.53 0.88 10.67
C PRO A 71 30.32 0.53 11.55
N ASP A 72 30.11 1.27 12.64
CA ASP A 72 28.94 1.11 13.51
C ASP A 72 27.62 1.49 12.81
N ASP A 73 27.70 2.38 11.83
CA ASP A 73 26.56 2.78 10.98
C ASP A 73 26.48 1.95 9.69
N HIS A 74 27.30 0.90 9.56
CA HIS A 74 27.53 0.13 8.34
C HIS A 74 27.96 0.94 7.12
N ILE A 75 28.72 2.02 7.33
CA ILE A 75 29.24 2.86 6.25
C ILE A 75 30.75 2.67 6.13
N GLY A 76 31.25 2.52 4.90
CA GLY A 76 32.69 2.51 4.69
C GLY A 76 33.13 2.51 3.24
N PRO A 77 34.46 2.59 3.01
CA PRO A 77 35.02 2.60 1.67
C PRO A 77 34.84 1.24 0.99
N ALA A 78 34.98 1.20 -0.34
CA ALA A 78 34.83 -0.01 -1.14
C ALA A 78 35.58 -1.23 -0.60
N ILE A 79 36.84 -1.04 -0.15
CA ILE A 79 37.63 -2.13 0.42
C ILE A 79 37.02 -2.71 1.69
N TRP A 80 36.41 -1.88 2.53
CA TRP A 80 35.72 -2.32 3.74
C TRP A 80 34.43 -3.07 3.42
N LEU A 81 33.68 -2.62 2.41
CA LEU A 81 32.51 -3.34 1.91
C LEU A 81 32.86 -4.73 1.39
N VAL A 82 33.96 -4.86 0.64
CA VAL A 82 34.45 -6.17 0.16
C VAL A 82 34.84 -7.07 1.34
N CYS A 83 35.44 -6.52 2.41
CA CYS A 83 35.70 -7.28 3.63
C CYS A 83 34.42 -7.75 4.33
N ALA A 84 33.36 -6.93 4.35
CA ALA A 84 32.06 -7.33 4.88
C ALA A 84 31.46 -8.50 4.07
N VAL A 85 31.52 -8.42 2.73
CA VAL A 85 31.09 -9.51 1.83
C VAL A 85 31.92 -10.78 2.02
N ALA A 86 33.25 -10.64 2.17
CA ALA A 86 34.17 -11.74 2.44
C ALA A 86 34.06 -12.28 3.88
N ARG A 87 33.28 -11.61 4.74
CA ARG A 87 33.04 -11.96 6.15
C ARG A 87 34.29 -12.01 7.00
N THR A 88 35.22 -11.09 6.73
CA THR A 88 36.48 -10.98 7.46
C THR A 88 36.42 -9.94 8.58
N LEU A 89 35.28 -9.26 8.76
CA LEU A 89 35.06 -8.26 9.80
C LEU A 89 34.42 -8.92 11.04
N PRO A 90 35.12 -9.05 12.19
CA PRO A 90 34.61 -9.81 13.33
C PRO A 90 33.27 -9.34 13.88
N ASN A 91 33.02 -8.03 13.88
CA ASN A 91 31.83 -7.42 14.50
C ASN A 91 30.84 -6.81 13.51
N HIS A 92 31.20 -6.73 12.22
CA HIS A 92 30.43 -6.00 11.20
C HIS A 92 30.13 -6.84 9.96
N SER A 93 30.46 -8.14 9.96
CA SER A 93 30.07 -9.04 8.87
C SER A 93 28.61 -9.45 9.00
N PRO A 94 27.89 -9.66 7.89
CA PRO A 94 26.54 -10.17 7.94
C PRO A 94 26.53 -11.61 8.49
N PRO A 95 25.44 -12.06 9.14
CA PRO A 95 25.32 -13.42 9.66
C PRO A 95 25.53 -14.49 8.60
N SER A 96 25.84 -15.72 9.05
CA SER A 96 26.04 -16.79 8.08
C SER A 96 24.77 -17.13 7.30
N GLY A 97 24.89 -17.26 5.96
CA GLY A 97 23.74 -17.45 5.06
C GLY A 97 23.06 -16.15 4.59
N THR A 98 23.36 -15.00 5.20
CA THR A 98 22.81 -13.71 4.77
C THR A 98 23.60 -13.11 3.62
N VAL A 99 22.91 -12.71 2.55
CA VAL A 99 23.47 -11.96 1.41
C VAL A 99 23.45 -10.46 1.76
N PRO A 100 24.61 -9.78 1.85
CA PRO A 100 24.66 -8.35 2.11
C PRO A 100 24.13 -7.53 0.93
N ILE A 101 23.53 -6.38 1.23
CA ILE A 101 23.11 -5.37 0.25
C ILE A 101 24.09 -4.20 0.35
N LEU A 102 24.72 -3.83 -0.76
CA LEU A 102 25.65 -2.71 -0.85
C LEU A 102 25.00 -1.55 -1.60
N TYR A 103 24.63 -0.51 -0.88
CA TYR A 103 24.17 0.76 -1.44
C TYR A 103 25.37 1.63 -1.84
N LEU A 104 25.40 2.07 -3.10
CA LEU A 104 26.54 2.75 -3.71
C LEU A 104 26.12 4.16 -4.19
N PRO A 105 25.96 5.12 -3.27
CA PRO A 105 25.62 6.49 -3.65
C PRO A 105 26.76 7.12 -4.47
N GLY A 106 26.40 7.81 -5.54
CA GLY A 106 27.34 8.45 -6.47
C GLY A 106 28.02 7.49 -7.45
N VAL A 107 27.64 6.21 -7.48
CA VAL A 107 28.23 5.20 -8.37
C VAL A 107 27.17 4.69 -9.34
N ALA A 108 27.40 4.89 -10.64
CA ALA A 108 26.55 4.34 -11.68
C ALA A 108 26.92 2.88 -11.99
N ARG A 109 25.96 2.05 -12.42
CA ARG A 109 26.29 0.68 -12.89
C ARG A 109 27.28 0.67 -14.05
N GLN A 110 27.19 1.65 -14.95
CA GLN A 110 28.13 1.75 -16.09
C GLN A 110 29.57 1.94 -15.63
N GLU A 111 29.79 2.65 -14.53
CA GLU A 111 31.11 2.86 -13.95
C GLU A 111 31.72 1.54 -13.49
N LEU A 112 30.94 0.71 -12.79
CA LEU A 112 31.40 -0.61 -12.37
C LEU A 112 31.68 -1.50 -13.60
N ARG A 113 30.84 -1.44 -14.64
CA ARG A 113 31.02 -2.24 -15.87
C ARG A 113 32.25 -1.85 -16.69
N ALA A 114 32.80 -0.65 -16.46
CA ALA A 114 34.01 -0.19 -17.14
C ALA A 114 35.27 -0.96 -16.72
N GLY A 115 35.18 -1.79 -15.66
CA GLY A 115 36.25 -2.71 -15.29
C GLY A 115 37.50 -1.96 -14.82
N ALA A 116 38.58 -2.02 -15.60
CA ALA A 116 39.83 -1.34 -15.31
C ALA A 116 39.70 0.20 -15.34
N ASP A 117 38.74 0.73 -16.09
CA ASP A 117 38.49 2.17 -16.20
C ASP A 117 37.58 2.71 -15.08
N CYS A 118 37.09 1.84 -14.18
CA CYS A 118 36.38 2.25 -12.97
C CYS A 118 37.32 3.09 -12.07
N PRO A 119 36.84 4.18 -11.43
CA PRO A 119 37.63 4.98 -10.50
C PRO A 119 38.33 4.12 -9.46
N MET A 120 39.61 4.40 -9.21
CA MET A 120 40.50 3.59 -8.38
C MET A 120 39.90 3.21 -7.01
N LEU A 121 39.18 4.13 -6.37
CA LEU A 121 38.56 3.88 -5.07
C LEU A 121 37.37 2.90 -5.12
N ASN A 122 36.70 2.76 -6.27
CA ASN A 122 35.55 1.89 -6.47
C ASN A 122 35.92 0.56 -7.14
N GLN A 123 37.12 0.44 -7.72
CA GLN A 123 37.62 -0.78 -8.37
C GLN A 123 37.46 -2.06 -7.54
N PRO A 124 37.61 -2.07 -6.19
CA PRO A 124 37.38 -3.29 -5.41
C PRO A 124 35.96 -3.88 -5.58
N LEU A 125 34.96 -3.06 -5.93
CA LEU A 125 33.57 -3.48 -6.12
C LEU A 125 33.32 -4.11 -7.50
N VAL A 126 34.24 -3.93 -8.46
CA VAL A 126 34.04 -4.38 -9.85
C VAL A 126 33.79 -5.88 -9.94
N GLU A 127 34.51 -6.68 -9.15
CA GLU A 127 34.37 -8.14 -9.12
C GLU A 127 32.96 -8.60 -8.71
N LEU A 128 32.32 -7.84 -7.82
CA LEU A 128 31.01 -8.18 -7.27
C LEU A 128 29.89 -8.10 -8.31
N GLN A 129 30.13 -7.51 -9.48
CA GLN A 129 29.18 -7.58 -10.59
C GLN A 129 29.09 -8.98 -11.22
N TYR A 130 30.13 -9.79 -11.06
CA TYR A 130 30.20 -11.14 -11.61
C TYR A 130 29.80 -12.20 -10.57
N ARG A 131 30.13 -11.97 -9.30
CA ARG A 131 29.80 -12.87 -8.18
C ARG A 131 28.52 -12.51 -7.44
N GLY A 132 28.06 -11.27 -7.57
CA GLY A 132 26.83 -10.76 -6.98
C GLY A 132 25.76 -10.50 -8.04
N LYS A 133 24.69 -9.80 -7.64
CA LYS A 133 23.64 -9.32 -8.54
C LYS A 133 23.45 -7.82 -8.38
N VAL A 134 23.23 -7.13 -9.49
CA VAL A 134 22.99 -5.68 -9.49
C VAL A 134 21.49 -5.41 -9.55
N TRP A 135 20.97 -4.55 -8.67
CA TRP A 135 19.59 -4.08 -8.72
C TRP A 135 19.44 -3.01 -9.80
N HIS A 136 18.89 -3.40 -10.95
CA HIS A 136 18.74 -2.52 -12.11
C HIS A 136 17.46 -2.81 -12.89
N GLN A 137 17.06 -1.88 -13.75
CA GLN A 137 15.93 -2.01 -14.66
C GLN A 137 16.18 -3.09 -15.74
N ARG A 138 15.13 -3.63 -16.37
CA ARG A 138 15.31 -4.59 -17.48
C ARG A 138 16.13 -4.05 -18.65
N ASN A 139 16.09 -2.74 -18.88
CA ASN A 139 16.90 -2.06 -19.91
C ASN A 139 18.39 -1.88 -19.52
N GLY A 140 18.78 -2.30 -18.31
CA GLY A 140 20.15 -2.23 -17.80
C GLY A 140 20.55 -0.89 -17.18
N ARG A 141 19.63 0.08 -17.05
CA ARG A 141 19.85 1.34 -16.32
C ARG A 141 19.60 1.18 -14.82
N ASP A 142 20.17 2.08 -14.04
CA ASP A 142 19.98 2.13 -12.59
C ASP A 142 18.53 2.48 -12.27
N TRP A 143 18.03 1.98 -11.13
CA TRP A 143 16.74 2.40 -10.62
C TRP A 143 16.87 3.80 -10.04
N THR A 144 16.28 4.81 -10.69
CA THR A 144 15.97 6.10 -10.04
C THR A 144 14.65 5.96 -9.26
N ILE A 145 14.36 6.90 -8.36
CA ILE A 145 13.07 6.90 -7.64
C ILE A 145 11.92 6.97 -8.66
N ASP A 146 11.98 7.90 -9.61
CA ASP A 146 10.98 8.06 -10.68
C ASP A 146 10.78 6.78 -11.48
N ALA A 147 11.88 6.12 -11.89
CA ALA A 147 11.79 4.89 -12.65
C ALA A 147 11.15 3.76 -11.84
N PHE A 148 11.51 3.63 -10.56
CA PHE A 148 10.97 2.58 -9.69
C PHE A 148 9.46 2.77 -9.43
N LEU A 149 9.02 4.02 -9.25
CA LEU A 149 7.59 4.31 -9.08
C LEU A 149 6.80 4.09 -10.38
N THR A 150 7.33 4.51 -11.54
CA THR A 150 6.56 4.55 -12.81
C THR A 150 6.69 3.32 -13.69
N SER A 151 7.72 2.49 -13.49
CA SER A 151 7.98 1.34 -14.36
C SER A 151 6.97 0.21 -14.15
N LYS A 152 6.51 -0.38 -15.25
CA LYS A 152 5.71 -1.62 -15.28
C LYS A 152 6.41 -2.82 -14.66
N ASP A 153 7.74 -2.77 -14.58
CA ASP A 153 8.55 -3.83 -13.99
C ASP A 153 8.74 -3.65 -12.47
N ALA A 154 8.21 -2.57 -11.92
CA ALA A 154 8.22 -2.22 -10.50
C ALA A 154 6.80 -1.87 -10.02
N LEU A 155 6.49 -0.61 -9.70
CA LEU A 155 5.23 -0.22 -9.06
C LEU A 155 4.12 0.24 -10.00
N ASP A 156 4.43 0.62 -11.24
CA ASP A 156 3.45 1.05 -12.26
C ASP A 156 2.48 2.16 -11.77
N LEU A 157 2.99 3.14 -11.01
CA LEU A 157 2.22 4.27 -10.50
C LEU A 157 2.15 5.41 -11.52
N ASP A 158 1.05 6.17 -11.49
CA ASP A 158 0.87 7.37 -12.32
C ASP A 158 1.54 8.58 -11.66
N VAL A 159 2.82 8.81 -11.95
CA VAL A 159 3.59 9.98 -11.47
C VAL A 159 3.67 11.06 -12.54
N ALA A 160 3.41 12.31 -12.17
CA ALA A 160 3.57 13.46 -13.04
C ALA A 160 5.04 13.67 -13.43
N ARG A 161 5.30 13.88 -14.72
CA ARG A 161 6.65 13.91 -15.31
C ARG A 161 7.24 15.32 -15.46
N ASP A 162 6.54 16.36 -15.00
CA ASP A 162 7.09 17.71 -15.01
C ASP A 162 8.18 17.86 -13.94
N ALA A 163 9.14 18.76 -14.19
CA ALA A 163 10.30 18.93 -13.33
C ALA A 163 9.94 19.33 -11.89
N THR A 164 8.84 20.05 -11.70
CA THR A 164 8.38 20.47 -10.37
C THR A 164 7.87 19.28 -9.57
N SER A 165 7.03 18.43 -10.17
CA SER A 165 6.56 17.20 -9.55
C SER A 165 7.70 16.23 -9.23
N GLN A 166 8.69 16.10 -10.11
CA GLN A 166 9.88 15.27 -9.85
C GLN A 166 10.71 15.79 -8.67
N GLN A 167 10.92 17.12 -8.57
CA GLN A 167 11.62 17.70 -7.41
C GLN A 167 10.83 17.52 -6.11
N ALA A 168 9.51 17.69 -6.14
CA ALA A 168 8.65 17.48 -4.98
C ALA A 168 8.69 16.03 -4.51
N MET A 169 8.66 15.07 -5.44
CA MET A 169 8.82 13.64 -5.17
C MET A 169 10.13 13.33 -4.42
N LEU A 170 11.27 13.84 -4.92
CA LEU A 170 12.57 13.61 -4.28
C LEU A 170 12.63 14.17 -2.85
N ARG A 171 11.98 15.31 -2.59
CA ARG A 171 11.88 15.90 -1.23
C ARG A 171 10.98 15.10 -0.30
N ALA A 172 9.98 14.42 -0.84
CA ALA A 172 8.98 13.67 -0.07
C ALA A 172 9.35 12.19 0.15
N ILE A 173 10.50 11.71 -0.36
CA ILE A 173 10.82 10.27 -0.37
C ILE A 173 10.79 9.61 1.01
N ASP A 174 11.28 10.30 2.04
CA ASP A 174 11.31 9.78 3.42
C ASP A 174 9.91 9.58 3.99
N ARG A 175 8.94 10.41 3.57
CA ARG A 175 7.55 10.30 3.98
C ARG A 175 6.81 9.25 3.15
N LEU A 176 7.12 9.21 1.85
CA LEU A 176 6.58 8.22 0.93
C LEU A 176 6.99 6.79 1.33
N ALA A 177 8.12 6.62 2.01
CA ALA A 177 8.65 5.35 2.49
C ALA A 177 7.60 4.49 3.20
N ASP A 178 6.81 5.10 4.10
CA ASP A 178 5.81 4.41 4.91
C ASP A 178 4.37 4.57 4.37
N GLU A 179 4.18 5.22 3.22
CA GLU A 179 2.86 5.35 2.62
C GLU A 179 2.40 3.99 2.04
N PRO A 180 1.16 3.55 2.35
CA PRO A 180 0.61 2.32 1.79
C PRO A 180 0.49 2.41 0.26
N LEU A 181 1.01 1.42 -0.46
CA LEU A 181 0.92 1.38 -1.93
C LEU A 181 -0.52 1.40 -2.44
N ALA A 182 -1.45 0.82 -1.67
CA ALA A 182 -2.88 0.89 -1.98
C ALA A 182 -3.41 2.33 -2.06
N ALA A 183 -2.89 3.25 -1.23
CA ALA A 183 -3.26 4.66 -1.24
C ALA A 183 -2.62 5.44 -2.40
N LEU A 184 -1.60 4.88 -3.05
CA LEU A 184 -0.92 5.45 -4.20
C LEU A 184 -1.47 4.93 -5.54
N ALA A 185 -2.04 3.72 -5.53
CA ALA A 185 -2.56 3.07 -6.71
C ALA A 185 -3.82 3.78 -7.26
N GLY A 186 -3.91 3.96 -8.58
CA GLY A 186 -5.10 4.51 -9.25
C GLY A 186 -5.27 6.02 -9.14
N ARG A 187 -4.37 6.73 -8.47
CA ARG A 187 -4.32 8.20 -8.41
C ARG A 187 -3.11 8.73 -9.17
N ARG A 188 -3.21 9.96 -9.66
CA ARG A 188 -2.07 10.70 -10.19
C ARG A 188 -1.28 11.34 -9.04
N LEU A 189 0.03 11.11 -9.01
CA LEU A 189 0.98 11.66 -8.04
C LEU A 189 1.67 12.88 -8.65
N ASP A 190 1.19 14.07 -8.32
CA ASP A 190 1.72 15.34 -8.81
C ASP A 190 2.36 16.17 -7.68
N VAL A 191 2.84 17.37 -8.01
CA VAL A 191 3.39 18.31 -7.02
C VAL A 191 2.47 18.52 -5.82
N GLY A 192 1.15 18.66 -6.02
CA GLY A 192 0.19 18.87 -4.94
C GLY A 192 0.12 17.67 -4.00
N PHE A 193 0.17 16.45 -4.55
CA PHE A 193 0.31 15.24 -3.74
C PHE A 193 1.62 15.23 -2.94
N PHE A 194 2.78 15.41 -3.57
CA PHE A 194 4.06 15.33 -2.84
C PHE A 194 4.24 16.46 -1.82
N GLU A 195 3.69 17.64 -2.08
CA GLU A 195 3.65 18.74 -1.11
C GLU A 195 2.69 18.43 0.05
N SER A 196 1.57 17.75 -0.20
CA SER A 196 0.68 17.28 0.87
C SER A 196 1.35 16.28 1.83
N LEU A 197 2.36 15.53 1.36
CA LEU A 197 3.20 14.67 2.22
C LEU A 197 4.21 15.49 3.06
N SER A 198 4.57 16.68 2.59
CA SER A 198 5.57 17.58 3.21
C SER A 198 4.95 18.51 4.24
N VAL A 199 3.69 18.90 4.05
CA VAL A 199 2.85 19.53 5.08
C VAL A 199 2.44 18.42 6.03
N GLY A 200 3.00 18.40 7.25
CA GLY A 200 2.77 17.34 8.24
C GLY A 200 1.36 16.79 8.16
N ASP A 201 1.27 15.53 7.71
CA ASP A 201 0.05 14.85 7.29
C ASP A 201 -0.88 14.68 8.48
N ILE A 202 -1.60 15.76 8.76
CA ILE A 202 -2.37 15.91 9.98
C ILE A 202 -3.51 14.89 10.00
N GLU A 203 -4.02 14.47 8.83
CA GLU A 203 -5.04 13.44 8.72
C GLU A 203 -4.51 12.08 9.17
N ARG A 204 -3.31 11.70 8.71
CA ARG A 204 -2.66 10.46 9.15
C ARG A 204 -2.33 10.49 10.64
N GLU A 205 -1.82 11.62 11.12
CA GLU A 205 -1.48 11.84 12.52
C GLU A 205 -2.75 11.77 13.41
N ILE A 206 -3.86 12.34 12.95
CA ILE A 206 -5.18 12.25 13.59
C ILE A 206 -5.65 10.80 13.62
N LEU A 207 -5.65 10.09 12.49
CA LEU A 207 -6.10 8.69 12.42
C LEU A 207 -5.24 7.77 13.30
N ALA A 208 -3.92 7.99 13.33
CA ALA A 208 -3.00 7.24 14.19
C ALA A 208 -3.28 7.51 15.68
N TRP A 209 -3.49 8.77 16.06
CA TRP A 209 -3.88 9.14 17.41
C TRP A 209 -5.26 8.58 17.80
N MET A 210 -6.24 8.63 16.90
CA MET A 210 -7.59 8.11 17.16
C MET A 210 -7.59 6.60 17.34
N ALA A 211 -6.84 5.87 16.52
CA ALA A 211 -6.73 4.42 16.60
C ALA A 211 -6.02 3.97 17.88
N GLU A 212 -4.90 4.62 18.24
CA GLU A 212 -4.03 4.21 19.35
C GLU A 212 -3.46 5.40 20.14
N PRO A 213 -4.28 6.10 20.96
CA PRO A 213 -3.86 7.37 21.57
C PRO A 213 -2.68 7.22 22.54
N VAL A 214 -2.60 6.08 23.24
CA VAL A 214 -1.53 5.79 24.21
C VAL A 214 -0.21 5.52 23.50
N GLU A 215 -0.21 4.64 22.49
CA GLU A 215 1.01 4.32 21.73
C GLU A 215 1.47 5.50 20.87
N TYR A 216 0.53 6.27 20.30
CA TYR A 216 0.85 7.50 19.57
C TYR A 216 1.60 8.51 20.45
N LYS A 217 1.09 8.76 21.67
CA LYS A 217 1.76 9.65 22.63
C LYS A 217 3.13 9.12 23.05
N LYS A 218 3.25 7.80 23.25
CA LYS A 218 4.52 7.15 23.61
C LYS A 218 5.56 7.25 22.50
N ALA A 219 5.16 7.07 21.25
CA ALA A 219 6.04 7.18 20.08
C ALA A 219 6.58 8.60 19.87
N ARG A 220 5.91 9.62 20.42
CA ARG A 220 6.33 11.03 20.35
C ARG A 220 6.98 11.56 21.62
N LYS A 221 7.29 10.68 22.58
CA LYS A 221 7.93 11.09 23.83
C LYS A 221 9.30 11.75 23.61
N ASP A 222 10.04 11.31 22.60
CA ASP A 222 11.37 11.83 22.28
C ASP A 222 11.33 13.07 21.36
N ASP A 223 10.14 13.41 20.83
CA ASP A 223 9.89 14.58 19.98
C ASP A 223 8.69 15.40 20.52
N SER A 224 8.87 15.94 21.73
CA SER A 224 7.85 16.74 22.42
C SER A 224 7.42 17.97 21.62
N ALA A 225 8.32 18.58 20.84
CA ALA A 225 8.01 19.77 20.04
C ALA A 225 7.08 19.44 18.87
N ALA A 226 7.27 18.31 18.19
CA ALA A 226 6.33 17.85 17.17
C ALA A 226 4.98 17.47 17.77
N PHE A 227 4.96 16.87 18.96
CA PHE A 227 3.70 16.57 19.65
C PHE A 227 2.94 17.84 20.03
N GLU A 228 3.60 18.84 20.61
CA GLU A 228 2.98 20.15 20.93
C GLU A 228 2.44 20.83 19.67
N THR A 229 3.17 20.78 18.56
CA THR A 229 2.70 21.30 17.26
C THR A 229 1.44 20.58 16.78
N PHE A 230 1.37 19.26 16.97
CA PHE A 230 0.18 18.46 16.67
C PHE A 230 -1.01 18.86 17.56
N VAL A 231 -0.81 19.02 18.86
CA VAL A 231 -1.85 19.49 19.81
C VAL A 231 -2.39 20.86 19.39
N ASP A 232 -1.50 21.80 19.09
CA ASP A 232 -1.86 23.15 18.67
C ASP A 232 -2.66 23.14 17.37
N LYS A 233 -2.23 22.35 16.38
CA LYS A 233 -2.93 22.22 15.10
C LYS A 233 -4.31 21.58 15.28
N MET A 234 -4.39 20.51 16.08
CA MET A 234 -5.66 19.85 16.44
C MET A 234 -6.66 20.81 17.11
N GLY A 235 -6.21 21.60 18.08
CA GLY A 235 -7.07 22.57 18.74
C GLY A 235 -7.52 23.70 17.81
N ARG A 236 -6.64 24.17 16.92
CA ARG A 236 -6.90 25.33 16.05
C ARG A 236 -7.75 25.00 14.82
N GLU A 237 -7.51 23.85 14.20
CA GLU A 237 -8.15 23.47 12.92
C GLU A 237 -9.34 22.50 13.11
N TYR A 238 -9.32 21.69 14.18
CA TYR A 238 -10.30 20.62 14.40
C TYR A 238 -11.11 20.78 15.70
N GLY A 239 -10.76 21.76 16.54
CA GLY A 239 -11.46 22.04 17.80
C GLY A 239 -11.31 20.94 18.85
N ILE A 240 -10.34 20.02 18.70
CA ILE A 240 -10.07 18.94 19.63
C ILE A 240 -8.70 19.14 20.28
N ASP A 241 -8.64 19.11 21.61
CA ASP A 241 -7.38 19.05 22.35
C ASP A 241 -7.08 17.59 22.71
N PRO A 242 -6.13 16.91 22.02
CA PRO A 242 -5.82 15.49 22.27
C PRO A 242 -5.21 15.21 23.66
N THR A 243 -4.90 16.25 24.45
CA THR A 243 -4.46 16.09 25.85
C THR A 243 -5.61 16.10 26.85
N LYS A 244 -6.77 16.65 26.47
CA LYS A 244 -7.95 16.81 27.34
C LYS A 244 -9.14 15.97 26.87
N GLN A 245 -9.24 15.74 25.57
CA GLN A 245 -10.34 15.04 24.92
C GLN A 245 -9.89 13.67 24.42
N SER A 246 -10.87 12.79 24.28
CA SER A 246 -10.66 11.40 23.86
C SER A 246 -10.82 11.25 22.35
N PRO A 247 -10.28 10.18 21.74
CA PRO A 247 -10.63 9.79 20.38
C PRO A 247 -12.13 9.66 20.12
N ALA A 248 -12.93 9.33 21.14
CA ALA A 248 -14.38 9.25 21.01
C ALA A 248 -15.00 10.62 20.70
N ASP A 249 -14.41 11.72 21.20
CA ASP A 249 -14.88 13.07 20.90
C ASP A 249 -14.61 13.44 19.44
N ALA A 250 -13.44 13.06 18.92
CA ALA A 250 -13.10 13.19 17.50
C ALA A 250 -14.02 12.33 16.60
N ALA A 251 -14.33 11.09 17.02
CA ALA A 251 -15.23 10.20 16.30
C ALA A 251 -16.67 10.77 16.23
N ARG A 252 -17.12 11.49 17.26
CA ARG A 252 -18.38 12.24 17.23
C ARG A 252 -18.36 13.38 16.22
N CYS A 253 -17.27 14.14 16.12
CA CYS A 253 -17.13 15.17 15.09
C CYS A 253 -17.21 14.58 13.68
N MET A 254 -16.57 13.43 13.46
CA MET A 254 -16.71 12.67 12.20
C MET A 254 -18.15 12.19 11.96
N ALA A 255 -18.84 11.67 12.97
CA ALA A 255 -20.23 11.23 12.87
C ALA A 255 -21.22 12.36 12.56
N ARG A 256 -20.98 13.55 13.12
CA ARG A 256 -21.79 14.76 12.90
C ARG A 256 -21.57 15.42 11.54
N GLY A 257 -20.61 14.96 10.75
CA GLY A 257 -20.33 15.54 9.44
C GLY A 257 -19.71 16.93 9.51
N GLU A 258 -18.94 17.23 10.56
CA GLU A 258 -18.23 18.51 10.66
C GLU A 258 -17.23 18.65 9.51
N GLN A 259 -17.29 19.75 8.74
CA GLN A 259 -16.54 19.90 7.48
C GLN A 259 -15.02 19.68 7.62
N ALA A 260 -14.42 20.09 8.73
CA ALA A 260 -12.99 19.89 8.98
C ALA A 260 -12.62 18.39 9.02
N TRP A 261 -13.56 17.51 9.35
CA TRP A 261 -13.36 16.08 9.53
C TRP A 261 -13.64 15.25 8.27
N ASP A 262 -14.19 15.84 7.21
CA ASP A 262 -14.47 15.14 5.96
C ASP A 262 -13.21 14.56 5.29
N PRO A 263 -12.06 15.25 5.22
CA PRO A 263 -10.83 14.67 4.67
C PRO A 263 -10.34 13.45 5.46
N ILE A 264 -10.43 13.51 6.79
CA ILE A 264 -10.06 12.41 7.69
C ILE A 264 -10.96 11.21 7.46
N TRP A 265 -12.28 11.44 7.32
CA TRP A 265 -13.23 10.40 6.99
C TRP A 265 -12.94 9.75 5.63
N ARG A 266 -12.73 10.55 4.58
CA ARG A 266 -12.42 10.02 3.22
C ARG A 266 -11.17 9.16 3.24
N ARG A 267 -10.11 9.62 3.90
CA ARG A 267 -8.87 8.86 4.02
C ARG A 267 -9.06 7.53 4.74
N TYR A 268 -9.84 7.51 5.82
CA TYR A 268 -10.20 6.26 6.49
C TYR A 268 -11.05 5.36 5.57
N ALA A 269 -12.03 5.94 4.86
CA ALA A 269 -12.93 5.21 3.97
C ALA A 269 -12.20 4.54 2.80
N ASP A 270 -11.16 5.18 2.28
CA ASP A 270 -10.32 4.67 1.18
C ASP A 270 -9.44 3.49 1.62
N ALA A 271 -8.99 3.45 2.89
CA ALA A 271 -8.08 2.43 3.40
C ALA A 271 -8.41 1.99 4.85
N PRO A 272 -9.60 1.40 5.12
CA PRO A 272 -10.05 1.13 6.48
C PRO A 272 -9.21 0.05 7.18
N GLN A 273 -8.59 -0.86 6.43
CA GLN A 273 -7.70 -1.91 6.96
C GLN A 273 -6.41 -1.36 7.57
N ALA A 274 -5.97 -0.15 7.17
CA ALA A 274 -4.81 0.51 7.76
C ALA A 274 -5.07 1.00 9.19
N TYR A 275 -6.35 1.14 9.58
CA TYR A 275 -6.77 1.67 10.88
C TYR A 275 -7.82 0.75 11.53
N PRO A 276 -7.49 -0.51 11.87
CA PRO A 276 -8.47 -1.52 12.27
C PRO A 276 -9.26 -1.14 13.53
N LYS A 277 -8.65 -0.37 14.45
CA LYS A 277 -9.30 0.09 15.69
C LYS A 277 -10.35 1.18 15.47
N MET A 278 -10.33 1.86 14.32
CA MET A 278 -11.31 2.90 14.00
C MET A 278 -12.73 2.35 13.83
N GLN A 279 -12.88 1.10 13.37
CA GLN A 279 -14.19 0.45 13.29
C GLN A 279 -14.87 0.42 14.67
N GLY A 280 -14.13 -0.04 15.70
CA GLY A 280 -14.64 -0.12 17.06
C GLY A 280 -14.92 1.25 17.66
N LEU A 281 -14.08 2.23 17.34
CA LEU A 281 -14.28 3.62 17.77
C LEU A 281 -15.56 4.23 17.18
N MET A 282 -15.78 4.07 15.87
CA MET A 282 -16.99 4.55 15.19
C MET A 282 -18.25 3.79 15.66
N ALA A 283 -18.14 2.49 15.93
CA ALA A 283 -19.23 1.69 16.49
C ALA A 283 -19.63 2.13 17.91
N GLY A 284 -18.70 2.73 18.66
CA GLY A 284 -18.92 3.28 20.00
C GLY A 284 -19.66 4.63 20.01
N VAL A 285 -19.76 5.32 18.87
CA VAL A 285 -20.50 6.58 18.78
C VAL A 285 -22.01 6.32 18.90
N PRO A 286 -22.76 7.04 19.76
CA PRO A 286 -24.21 6.91 19.83
C PRO A 286 -24.87 7.23 18.49
N GLU A 287 -25.82 6.41 18.07
CA GLU A 287 -26.44 6.49 16.74
C GLU A 287 -27.15 7.83 16.48
N GLN A 288 -27.63 8.49 17.53
CA GLN A 288 -28.27 9.82 17.45
C GLN A 288 -27.29 10.95 17.11
N GLU A 289 -25.99 10.73 17.25
CA GLU A 289 -24.96 11.71 16.88
C GLU A 289 -24.63 11.69 15.39
N PHE A 290 -25.02 10.63 14.68
CA PHE A 290 -24.90 10.61 13.22
C PHE A 290 -25.99 11.47 12.61
N VAL A 291 -25.59 12.51 11.89
CA VAL A 291 -26.52 13.26 11.05
C VAL A 291 -27.01 12.36 9.90
N ILE A 292 -28.22 12.61 9.41
CA ILE A 292 -28.87 11.76 8.40
C ILE A 292 -27.97 11.50 7.18
N ASP A 293 -27.29 12.55 6.71
CA ASP A 293 -26.39 12.49 5.55
C ASP A 293 -25.05 11.81 5.84
N CYS A 294 -24.77 11.45 7.09
CA CYS A 294 -23.56 10.75 7.55
C CYS A 294 -23.86 9.37 8.15
N LEU A 295 -25.09 8.84 8.00
CA LEU A 295 -25.43 7.50 8.48
C LEU A 295 -24.61 6.40 7.80
N ASP A 296 -24.06 6.68 6.60
CA ASP A 296 -23.09 5.84 5.92
C ASP A 296 -21.79 5.66 6.71
N ARG A 297 -21.44 6.62 7.59
CA ARG A 297 -20.30 6.56 8.52
C ARG A 297 -20.55 5.70 9.77
N SER A 298 -21.75 5.12 9.92
CA SER A 298 -22.10 4.30 11.08
C SER A 298 -21.96 2.80 10.78
N PRO A 299 -21.02 2.09 11.45
CA PRO A 299 -20.96 0.62 11.38
C PRO A 299 -22.25 -0.04 11.88
N ARG A 300 -22.92 0.56 12.87
CA ARG A 300 -24.17 0.06 13.43
C ARG A 300 -25.32 0.13 12.43
N SER A 301 -25.42 1.23 11.68
CA SER A 301 -26.41 1.37 10.61
C SER A 301 -26.16 0.33 9.51
N ASN A 302 -24.89 0.07 9.17
CA ASN A 302 -24.54 -1.00 8.24
C ASN A 302 -24.98 -2.38 8.73
N LEU A 303 -24.73 -2.72 9.99
CA LEU A 303 -25.16 -3.99 10.58
C LEU A 303 -26.69 -4.12 10.65
N GLN A 304 -27.40 -3.03 10.91
CA GLN A 304 -28.86 -3.01 10.87
C GLN A 304 -29.41 -3.21 9.45
N ALA A 305 -28.74 -2.65 8.44
CA ALA A 305 -29.05 -2.90 7.04
C ALA A 305 -28.81 -4.36 6.65
N GLU A 306 -27.71 -5.00 7.10
CA GLU A 306 -27.50 -6.45 6.92
C GLU A 306 -28.61 -7.28 7.57
N THR A 307 -29.03 -6.91 8.78
CA THR A 307 -30.10 -7.62 9.50
C THR A 307 -31.44 -7.50 8.77
N THR A 308 -31.75 -6.31 8.28
CA THR A 308 -32.94 -6.04 7.47
C THR A 308 -32.90 -6.80 6.15
N LEU A 309 -31.75 -6.80 5.46
CA LEU A 309 -31.55 -7.54 4.22
C LEU A 309 -31.70 -9.05 4.42
N ARG A 310 -31.15 -9.60 5.51
CA ARG A 310 -31.32 -11.02 5.83
C ARG A 310 -32.79 -11.41 5.96
N LYS A 311 -33.58 -10.57 6.63
CA LYS A 311 -35.02 -10.79 6.77
C LYS A 311 -35.71 -10.72 5.41
N ALA A 312 -35.41 -9.69 4.62
CA ALA A 312 -35.98 -9.51 3.29
C ALA A 312 -35.68 -10.72 2.37
N LEU A 313 -34.44 -11.24 2.39
CA LEU A 313 -34.05 -12.45 1.67
C LEU A 313 -34.83 -13.70 2.14
N GLY A 314 -35.10 -13.81 3.45
CA GLY A 314 -35.94 -14.87 4.01
C GLY A 314 -37.39 -14.80 3.52
N ASP A 315 -37.95 -13.59 3.43
CA ASP A 315 -39.31 -13.36 2.95
C ASP A 315 -39.47 -13.76 1.47
N LEU A 316 -38.41 -13.68 0.66
CA LEU A 316 -38.41 -14.10 -0.76
C LEU A 316 -38.76 -15.59 -0.95
N LEU A 317 -38.48 -16.43 0.05
CA LEU A 317 -38.74 -17.88 -0.03
C LEU A 317 -40.23 -18.21 -0.15
N THR A 318 -41.09 -17.26 0.18
CA THR A 318 -42.56 -17.40 0.11
C THR A 318 -43.13 -16.89 -1.22
N LEU A 319 -42.33 -16.22 -2.03
CA LEU A 319 -42.77 -15.58 -3.27
C LEU A 319 -42.69 -16.55 -4.46
N PRO A 320 -43.56 -16.38 -5.48
CA PRO A 320 -43.39 -17.03 -6.77
C PRO A 320 -42.05 -16.68 -7.42
N HIS A 321 -41.48 -17.59 -8.22
CA HIS A 321 -40.14 -17.44 -8.81
C HIS A 321 -39.89 -16.08 -9.49
N ALA A 322 -40.81 -15.62 -10.33
CA ALA A 322 -40.66 -14.35 -11.05
C ALA A 322 -40.64 -13.14 -10.09
N GLU A 323 -41.47 -13.16 -9.05
CA GLU A 323 -41.52 -12.11 -8.03
C GLU A 323 -40.27 -12.13 -7.14
N ALA A 324 -39.79 -13.32 -6.77
CA ALA A 324 -38.54 -13.48 -6.04
C ALA A 324 -37.35 -12.93 -6.83
N CYS A 325 -37.22 -13.24 -8.12
CA CYS A 325 -36.15 -12.72 -8.97
C CYS A 325 -36.20 -11.19 -9.07
N ALA A 326 -37.39 -10.61 -9.30
CA ALA A 326 -37.56 -9.16 -9.36
C ALA A 326 -37.19 -8.48 -8.02
N ALA A 327 -37.53 -9.11 -6.90
CA ALA A 327 -37.21 -8.60 -5.58
C ALA A 327 -35.70 -8.66 -5.26
N VAL A 328 -34.98 -9.71 -5.69
CA VAL A 328 -33.52 -9.78 -5.57
C VAL A 328 -32.86 -8.62 -6.31
N VAL A 329 -33.23 -8.38 -7.58
CA VAL A 329 -32.67 -7.29 -8.39
C VAL A 329 -32.94 -5.92 -7.75
N LYS A 330 -34.13 -5.76 -7.15
CA LYS A 330 -34.49 -4.55 -6.40
C LYS A 330 -33.60 -4.36 -5.16
N LEU A 331 -33.47 -5.39 -4.32
CA LEU A 331 -32.63 -5.35 -3.11
C LEU A 331 -31.18 -5.03 -3.46
N ASP A 332 -30.66 -5.64 -4.52
CA ASP A 332 -29.31 -5.40 -5.03
C ASP A 332 -29.09 -3.94 -5.41
N ARG A 333 -30.05 -3.31 -6.10
CA ARG A 333 -29.99 -1.87 -6.40
C ARG A 333 -30.02 -1.00 -5.14
N GLU A 334 -30.86 -1.34 -4.17
CA GLU A 334 -31.01 -0.59 -2.91
C GLU A 334 -29.76 -0.67 -2.03
N HIS A 335 -29.05 -1.79 -2.06
CA HIS A 335 -27.87 -2.00 -1.22
C HIS A 335 -26.54 -1.75 -1.93
N ARG A 336 -26.52 -1.51 -3.24
CA ARG A 336 -25.29 -1.35 -4.05
C ARG A 336 -24.33 -0.29 -3.53
N GLU A 337 -24.84 0.87 -3.10
CA GLU A 337 -24.00 1.94 -2.59
C GLU A 337 -23.23 1.56 -1.31
N ARG A 338 -23.73 0.57 -0.56
CA ARG A 338 -23.06 0.09 0.67
C ARG A 338 -21.72 -0.57 0.37
N LEU A 339 -21.51 -1.07 -0.84
CA LEU A 339 -20.26 -1.69 -1.27
C LEU A 339 -19.12 -0.67 -1.44
N ASN A 340 -19.43 0.62 -1.56
CA ASN A 340 -18.44 1.70 -1.63
C ASN A 340 -18.08 2.26 -0.24
N ARG A 341 -18.63 1.69 0.84
CA ARG A 341 -18.40 2.15 2.22
C ARG A 341 -17.25 1.35 2.85
N PRO A 342 -16.53 1.91 3.83
CA PRO A 342 -15.42 1.22 4.49
C PRO A 342 -15.81 -0.14 5.09
N TRP A 343 -17.07 -0.28 5.50
CA TRP A 343 -17.59 -1.49 6.13
C TRP A 343 -17.58 -2.70 5.20
N ALA A 344 -17.78 -2.51 3.90
CA ALA A 344 -17.66 -3.60 2.92
C ALA A 344 -16.20 -4.08 2.81
N ALA A 345 -15.24 -3.16 2.74
CA ALA A 345 -13.81 -3.49 2.74
C ALA A 345 -13.31 -4.16 4.04
N LEU A 346 -14.07 -4.03 5.14
CA LEU A 346 -13.84 -4.72 6.41
C LEU A 346 -14.62 -6.04 6.54
N GLY A 347 -15.39 -6.44 5.51
CA GLY A 347 -16.15 -7.69 5.51
C GLY A 347 -17.45 -7.65 6.33
N GLU A 348 -17.98 -6.46 6.61
CA GLU A 348 -19.21 -6.28 7.40
C GLU A 348 -20.49 -6.16 6.54
N SER A 349 -20.37 -6.23 5.21
CA SER A 349 -21.49 -6.09 4.27
C SER A 349 -21.70 -7.34 3.41
N LEU A 350 -21.50 -8.52 3.99
CA LEU A 350 -21.47 -9.80 3.28
C LEU A 350 -22.74 -10.09 2.48
N LEU A 351 -23.93 -9.79 3.00
CA LEU A 351 -25.17 -10.03 2.25
C LEU A 351 -25.32 -9.05 1.09
N ALA A 352 -24.91 -7.79 1.26
CA ALA A 352 -24.86 -6.85 0.15
C ALA A 352 -23.88 -7.30 -0.95
N GLU A 353 -22.72 -7.87 -0.58
CA GLU A 353 -21.78 -8.45 -1.54
C GLU A 353 -22.38 -9.66 -2.27
N MET A 354 -23.08 -10.54 -1.54
CA MET A 354 -23.76 -11.70 -2.10
C MET A 354 -24.92 -11.35 -3.04
N LEU A 355 -25.55 -10.17 -2.88
CA LEU A 355 -26.57 -9.71 -3.81
C LEU A 355 -26.03 -9.49 -5.22
N VAL A 356 -24.74 -9.18 -5.39
CA VAL A 356 -24.15 -8.91 -6.72
C VAL A 356 -24.24 -10.13 -7.65
N PRO A 357 -23.70 -11.31 -7.31
CA PRO A 357 -23.88 -12.50 -8.12
C PRO A 357 -25.34 -12.99 -8.13
N LEU A 358 -26.06 -12.89 -7.01
CA LEU A 358 -27.45 -13.34 -6.93
C LEU A 358 -28.39 -12.54 -7.84
N SER A 359 -28.16 -11.25 -8.00
CA SER A 359 -28.90 -10.36 -8.89
C SER A 359 -28.65 -10.67 -10.37
N LYS A 360 -27.41 -11.00 -10.72
CA LYS A 360 -27.07 -11.47 -12.07
C LYS A 360 -27.81 -12.78 -12.39
N LEU A 361 -27.75 -13.73 -11.45
CA LEU A 361 -28.47 -15.00 -11.56
C LEU A 361 -29.99 -14.78 -11.68
N ALA A 362 -30.57 -13.94 -10.83
CA ALA A 362 -31.99 -13.62 -10.85
C ALA A 362 -32.43 -12.97 -12.17
N ALA A 363 -31.62 -12.05 -12.72
CA ALA A 363 -31.88 -11.44 -14.02
C ALA A 363 -31.85 -12.48 -15.15
N ALA A 364 -30.83 -13.35 -15.17
CA ALA A 364 -30.69 -14.38 -16.19
C ALA A 364 -31.79 -15.46 -16.09
N ALA A 365 -32.17 -15.87 -14.87
CA ALA A 365 -33.19 -16.90 -14.63
C ALA A 365 -34.60 -16.49 -15.11
N THR A 366 -34.87 -15.19 -15.27
CA THR A 366 -36.16 -14.71 -15.82
C THR A 366 -36.24 -14.77 -17.34
N SER A 367 -35.13 -15.05 -18.04
CA SER A 367 -35.09 -15.14 -19.50
C SER A 367 -35.32 -16.58 -19.95
N PRO A 368 -36.48 -16.93 -20.54
CA PRO A 368 -36.72 -18.30 -21.00
C PRO A 368 -35.82 -18.63 -22.19
N LEU A 369 -35.21 -19.82 -22.15
CA LEU A 369 -34.54 -20.40 -23.32
C LEU A 369 -35.61 -20.91 -24.29
N GLY A 370 -35.87 -20.13 -25.33
CA GLY A 370 -36.87 -20.43 -26.36
C GLY A 370 -36.26 -20.51 -27.76
N GLY A 371 -36.86 -21.33 -28.63
CA GLY A 371 -36.47 -21.44 -30.03
C GLY A 371 -37.37 -22.42 -30.79
N PRO A 372 -37.44 -22.32 -32.12
CA PRO A 372 -38.27 -23.21 -32.95
C PRO A 372 -37.71 -24.64 -33.05
N ASP A 373 -36.43 -24.86 -32.70
CA ASP A 373 -35.76 -26.15 -32.74
C ASP A 373 -34.68 -26.28 -31.64
N VAL A 374 -34.25 -27.52 -31.39
CA VAL A 374 -33.23 -27.87 -30.39
C VAL A 374 -31.88 -27.16 -30.66
N ALA A 375 -31.50 -26.99 -31.93
CA ALA A 375 -30.24 -26.36 -32.30
C ALA A 375 -30.21 -24.86 -31.95
N THR A 376 -31.36 -24.20 -31.99
CA THR A 376 -31.51 -22.79 -31.61
C THR A 376 -31.47 -22.64 -30.10
N ILE A 377 -32.13 -23.53 -29.35
CA ILE A 377 -32.05 -23.56 -27.88
C ILE A 377 -30.61 -23.82 -27.40
N ALA A 378 -29.91 -24.78 -28.00
CA ALA A 378 -28.52 -25.09 -27.65
C ALA A 378 -27.56 -23.90 -27.89
N ARG A 379 -27.76 -23.15 -28.98
CA ARG A 379 -26.98 -21.93 -29.25
C ARG A 379 -27.27 -20.81 -28.26
N ALA A 380 -28.54 -20.61 -27.90
CA ALA A 380 -28.93 -19.61 -26.90
C ALA A 380 -28.34 -19.93 -25.52
N TYR A 381 -28.37 -21.21 -25.13
CA TYR A 381 -27.75 -21.68 -23.89
C TYR A 381 -26.23 -21.50 -23.91
N ALA A 382 -25.55 -21.93 -24.97
CA ALA A 382 -24.09 -21.79 -25.10
C ALA A 382 -23.61 -20.32 -25.13
N LYS A 383 -24.48 -19.38 -25.53
CA LYS A 383 -24.16 -17.96 -25.57
C LYS A 383 -24.33 -17.31 -24.19
N ASP A 384 -25.53 -17.38 -23.65
CA ASP A 384 -25.94 -16.61 -22.46
C ASP A 384 -26.55 -17.48 -21.34
N GLY A 385 -27.17 -18.63 -21.68
CA GLY A 385 -27.91 -19.44 -20.70
C GLY A 385 -27.05 -20.19 -19.68
N TRP A 386 -25.77 -20.44 -19.99
CA TRP A 386 -24.82 -21.06 -19.07
C TRP A 386 -24.52 -20.21 -17.83
N GLU A 387 -24.80 -18.90 -17.85
CA GLU A 387 -24.57 -18.00 -16.70
C GLU A 387 -25.49 -18.28 -15.50
N VAL A 388 -26.51 -19.13 -15.68
CA VAL A 388 -27.45 -19.57 -14.64
C VAL A 388 -26.97 -20.83 -13.91
N ASP A 389 -26.04 -21.59 -14.51
CA ASP A 389 -25.46 -22.83 -13.96
C ASP A 389 -24.13 -22.57 -13.25
#